data_AF-A0A845D1T6-F1
#
_entry.id   AF-A0A845D1T6-F1
#
_cell.length_a   1.000
_cell.length_b   1.000
_cell.length_c   1.000
_cell.angle_alpha   90.00
_cell.angle_beta   90.00
_cell.angle_gamma   90.00
#
_symmetry.space_group_name_H-M   'P 1'
#
loop_
_entity.id
_entity.type
_entity.pdbx_description
1 polymer ?
#
loop_
_entity_poly.entity_id
_entity_poly.type
_entity_poly.pdbx_seq_one_letter_code
_entity_poly.pdbx_strand_id
1 'polypeptide(L)'
;MARTPCKGIKKDGTPCQGHGLPQYDGLCIAHGPTPDQTHQWRSLGGQNSSTAARLDKRIPERLKGAIDQIDDGIVQVAQGTMEPAALTAMCRGAKALVDLYRLADQDMETIRSEETEQAAAGITGVRANLELLETIDAVSARQDQYRSQSLVDQRLAELVPSPDPDQPPQIVLTEEGRRRFGYRRACTITQQEIDDWYDVLDETRTISFSIDERHEMVQELVAIHSNVLDAREDLTLEPSPPTDPLTGQPMIEPPACVKASLTTKYDAPSAAPTAEFLENRLNQVSDLLFKAMGKDRAAMVRLNELDDPDDNPSPQGEAPGSDLATAATVSTSAETPHSEPSPP
;
A
#
# COMPACT_ATOMS: atom_id res chain seq x y z
N MET A 1 -5.72 -8.87 50.45
CA MET A 1 -4.37 -9.42 50.22
C MET A 1 -3.65 -8.52 49.24
N ALA A 2 -2.42 -8.09 49.54
CA ALA A 2 -1.66 -7.22 48.64
C ALA A 2 -1.34 -8.00 47.34
N ARG A 3 -1.61 -7.40 46.18
CA ARG A 3 -1.31 -8.01 44.88
C ARG A 3 0.17 -7.79 44.58
N THR A 4 0.96 -8.86 44.51
CA THR A 4 2.34 -8.78 44.05
C THR A 4 2.38 -8.72 42.52
N PRO A 5 3.25 -7.88 41.91
CA PRO A 5 3.43 -7.88 40.47
C PRO A 5 4.06 -9.20 39.99
N CYS A 6 3.76 -9.57 38.75
CA CYS A 6 4.31 -10.77 38.15
C CYS A 6 5.83 -10.64 37.94
N LYS A 7 6.60 -11.65 38.35
CA LYS A 7 8.06 -11.72 38.13
C LYS A 7 8.48 -12.00 36.68
N GLY A 8 7.53 -12.28 35.77
CA GLY A 8 7.81 -12.72 34.40
C GLY A 8 8.20 -11.56 33.48
N ILE A 9 8.99 -11.87 32.44
CA ILE A 9 9.38 -10.94 31.38
C ILE A 9 8.66 -11.37 30.11
N LYS A 10 8.03 -10.42 29.41
CA LYS A 10 7.36 -10.65 28.14
C LYS A 10 8.38 -10.96 27.03
N LYS A 11 7.89 -11.45 25.88
CA LYS A 11 8.71 -11.70 24.69
C LYS A 11 9.45 -10.45 24.18
N ASP A 12 8.92 -9.26 24.44
CA ASP A 12 9.50 -7.96 24.08
C ASP A 12 10.57 -7.46 25.09
N GLY A 13 10.89 -8.25 26.12
CA GLY A 13 11.86 -7.88 27.16
C GLY A 13 11.29 -7.00 28.29
N THR A 14 10.03 -6.56 28.20
CA THR A 14 9.41 -5.71 29.24
C THR A 14 8.85 -6.54 30.41
N PRO A 15 8.83 -5.99 31.64
CA PRO A 15 8.27 -6.68 32.79
C PRO A 15 6.74 -6.88 32.65
N CYS A 16 6.26 -8.06 33.03
CA CYS A 16 4.86 -8.40 32.99
C CYS A 16 4.05 -7.56 33.99
N GLN A 17 3.05 -6.83 33.48
CA GLN A 17 2.15 -6.02 34.30
C GLN A 17 1.04 -6.84 34.98
N GLY A 18 1.05 -8.17 34.80
CA GLY A 18 0.08 -9.08 35.43
C GLY A 18 0.28 -9.19 36.94
N HIS A 19 -0.73 -9.71 37.63
CA HIS A 19 -0.62 -10.03 39.05
C HIS A 19 0.00 -11.42 39.24
N GLY A 20 1.04 -11.49 40.06
CA GLY A 20 1.68 -12.73 40.47
C GLY A 20 0.76 -13.53 41.40
N LEU A 21 0.70 -14.84 41.20
CA LEU A 21 -0.07 -15.74 42.04
C LEU A 21 0.88 -16.53 42.95
N PRO A 22 0.56 -16.70 44.26
CA PRO A 22 1.40 -17.48 45.18
C PRO A 22 1.64 -18.92 44.71
N GLN A 23 0.63 -19.53 44.08
CA GLN A 23 0.73 -20.90 43.53
C GLN A 23 1.71 -21.04 42.36
N TYR A 24 2.17 -19.94 41.77
CA TYR A 24 3.16 -19.90 40.68
C TYR A 24 4.41 -19.09 41.08
N ASP A 25 4.74 -19.06 42.37
CA ASP A 25 5.90 -18.32 42.90
C ASP A 25 5.96 -16.85 42.44
N GLY A 26 4.80 -16.18 42.38
CA GLY A 26 4.70 -14.79 41.95
C GLY A 26 4.75 -14.60 40.43
N LEU A 27 4.65 -15.65 39.63
CA LEU A 27 4.32 -15.55 38.20
C LEU A 27 2.80 -15.45 38.01
N CYS A 28 2.37 -14.79 36.93
CA CYS A 28 0.95 -14.69 36.58
C CYS A 28 0.49 -15.96 35.87
N ILE A 29 -0.81 -16.07 35.63
CA ILE A 29 -1.43 -17.20 34.93
C ILE A 29 -0.89 -17.44 33.52
N ALA A 30 -0.22 -16.46 32.90
CA ALA A 30 0.39 -16.61 31.58
C ALA A 30 1.87 -17.05 31.61
N HIS A 31 2.57 -16.81 32.72
CA HIS A 31 4.01 -17.14 32.86
C HIS A 31 4.30 -18.29 33.82
N GLY A 32 3.38 -18.58 34.73
CA GLY A 32 3.54 -19.59 35.78
C GLY A 32 3.28 -21.04 35.34
N PRO A 33 2.21 -21.34 34.60
CA PRO A 33 1.87 -22.72 34.27
C PRO A 33 2.85 -23.33 33.27
N THR A 34 3.05 -24.64 33.36
CA THR A 34 3.80 -25.37 32.34
C THR A 34 3.05 -25.37 30.99
N PRO A 35 3.72 -25.61 29.86
CA PRO A 35 3.06 -25.74 28.57
C PRO A 35 1.89 -26.74 28.59
N ASP A 36 2.04 -27.88 29.27
CA ASP A 36 0.99 -28.91 29.39
C ASP A 36 -0.23 -28.40 30.17
N GLN A 37 -0.02 -27.68 31.27
CA GLN A 37 -1.10 -27.05 32.03
C GLN A 37 -1.81 -25.97 31.20
N THR A 38 -1.04 -25.20 30.42
CA THR A 38 -1.59 -24.18 29.52
C THR A 38 -2.45 -24.83 28.43
N HIS A 39 -2.00 -25.95 27.85
CA HIS A 39 -2.77 -26.74 26.90
C HIS A 39 -4.04 -27.31 27.52
N GLN A 40 -3.96 -27.85 28.74
CA GLN A 40 -5.11 -28.37 29.47
C GLN A 40 -6.14 -27.27 29.77
N TRP A 41 -5.71 -26.05 30.12
CA TRP A 41 -6.63 -24.95 30.36
C TRP A 41 -7.25 -24.40 29.08
N ARG A 42 -6.51 -24.40 27.97
CA ARG A 42 -7.05 -24.07 26.64
C ARG A 42 -8.07 -25.11 26.19
N SER A 43 -7.81 -26.40 26.43
CA SER A 43 -8.72 -27.48 26.05
C SER A 43 -9.98 -27.54 26.92
N LEU A 44 -9.87 -27.20 28.20
CA LEU A 44 -11.01 -27.06 29.09
C LEU A 44 -11.91 -25.88 28.70
N GLY A 45 -11.38 -24.89 27.96
CA GLY A 45 -12.05 -23.63 27.70
C GLY A 45 -12.25 -22.86 29.00
N GLY A 46 -12.01 -21.55 29.02
CA GLY A 46 -12.40 -20.77 30.20
C GLY A 46 -13.89 -21.03 30.52
N GLN A 47 -14.28 -21.10 31.79
CA GLN A 47 -15.69 -21.22 32.22
C GLN A 47 -16.62 -20.17 31.56
N ASN A 48 -16.03 -19.07 31.06
CA ASN A 48 -16.69 -17.99 30.32
C ASN A 48 -16.69 -18.14 28.79
N SER A 49 -16.18 -19.25 28.26
CA SER A 49 -16.05 -19.53 26.82
C SER A 49 -16.91 -20.69 26.35
N SER A 50 -17.55 -21.41 27.27
CA SER A 50 -18.56 -22.40 26.91
C SER A 50 -19.67 -21.71 26.10
N THR A 51 -20.21 -22.40 25.10
CA THR A 51 -21.33 -21.89 24.30
C THR A 51 -22.48 -21.42 25.19
N ALA A 52 -22.71 -22.09 26.32
CA ALA A 52 -23.68 -21.67 27.33
C ALA A 52 -23.35 -20.30 27.97
N ALA A 53 -22.11 -20.07 28.43
CA ALA A 53 -21.71 -18.78 29.01
C ALA A 53 -21.70 -17.64 27.97
N ARG A 54 -21.47 -17.97 26.69
CA ARG A 54 -21.59 -17.00 25.57
C ARG A 54 -23.05 -16.69 25.25
N LEU A 55 -23.94 -17.69 25.32
CA LEU A 55 -25.37 -17.51 25.14
C LEU A 55 -25.95 -16.66 26.27
N ASP A 56 -25.55 -16.91 27.52
CA ASP A 56 -26.00 -16.14 28.69
C ASP A 56 -25.60 -14.64 28.61
N LYS A 57 -24.45 -14.34 27.99
CA LYS A 57 -24.04 -12.96 27.69
C LYS A 57 -24.83 -12.31 26.55
N ARG A 58 -25.41 -13.10 25.65
CA ARG A 58 -26.19 -12.61 24.51
C ARG A 58 -27.66 -12.39 24.87
N ILE A 59 -28.15 -13.06 25.92
CA ILE A 59 -29.50 -12.86 26.43
C ILE A 59 -29.53 -11.53 27.18
N PRO A 60 -30.34 -10.54 26.74
CA PRO A 60 -30.54 -9.32 27.50
C PRO A 60 -30.97 -9.65 28.93
N GLU A 61 -30.36 -9.02 29.93
CA GLU A 61 -30.61 -9.30 31.36
C GLU A 61 -32.11 -9.32 31.71
N ARG A 62 -32.87 -8.40 31.09
CA ARG A 62 -34.32 -8.27 31.21
C ARG A 62 -35.16 -9.44 30.68
N LEU A 63 -34.59 -10.31 29.84
CA LEU A 63 -35.25 -11.51 29.28
C LEU A 63 -34.95 -12.78 30.06
N LYS A 64 -33.91 -12.79 30.92
CA LYS A 64 -33.49 -13.98 31.67
C LYS A 64 -34.63 -14.57 32.49
N GLY A 65 -35.32 -13.73 33.27
CA GLY A 65 -36.45 -14.20 34.10
C GLY A 65 -37.61 -14.81 33.31
N ALA A 66 -37.88 -14.35 32.08
CA ALA A 66 -38.92 -14.96 31.23
C ALA A 66 -38.48 -16.32 30.67
N ILE A 67 -37.19 -16.48 30.37
CA ILE A 67 -36.61 -17.74 29.90
C ILE A 67 -36.60 -18.76 31.05
N ASP A 68 -36.12 -18.36 32.23
CA ASP A 68 -36.09 -19.21 33.42
C ASP A 68 -37.49 -19.75 33.76
N GLN A 69 -38.52 -18.90 33.67
CA GLN A 69 -39.92 -19.32 33.89
C GLN A 69 -40.42 -20.33 32.84
N ILE A 70 -40.02 -20.22 31.58
CA ILE A 70 -40.40 -21.19 30.54
C ILE A 70 -39.68 -22.51 30.78
N ASP A 71 -38.39 -22.49 31.10
CA ASP A 71 -37.60 -23.69 31.39
C ASP A 71 -38.17 -24.45 32.59
N ASP A 72 -38.50 -23.73 33.67
CA ASP A 72 -39.18 -24.30 34.85
C ASP A 72 -40.55 -24.88 34.47
N GLY A 73 -41.31 -24.21 33.60
CA GLY A 73 -42.60 -24.66 33.11
C GLY A 73 -42.52 -25.96 32.31
N ILE A 74 -41.47 -26.13 31.48
CA ILE A 74 -41.21 -27.37 30.72
C ILE A 74 -40.97 -28.54 31.68
N VAL A 75 -40.18 -28.33 32.73
CA VAL A 75 -39.92 -29.35 33.75
C VAL A 75 -41.20 -29.74 34.49
N GLN A 76 -42.04 -28.78 34.86
CA GLN A 76 -43.31 -29.03 35.55
C GLN A 76 -44.32 -29.80 34.69
N VAL A 77 -44.41 -29.50 33.39
CA VAL A 77 -45.26 -30.28 32.46
C VAL A 77 -44.75 -31.72 32.33
N ALA A 78 -43.43 -31.93 32.24
CA ALA A 78 -42.85 -33.28 32.16
C ALA A 78 -43.10 -34.11 33.43
N GLN A 79 -43.17 -33.46 34.59
CA GLN A 79 -43.50 -34.08 35.88
C GLN A 79 -45.00 -34.27 36.10
N GLY A 80 -45.85 -33.73 35.22
CA GLY A 80 -47.31 -33.76 35.35
C GLY A 80 -47.86 -32.81 36.43
N THR A 81 -47.07 -31.84 36.89
CA THR A 81 -47.49 -30.85 37.90
C THR A 81 -48.11 -29.59 37.28
N MET A 82 -47.93 -29.38 35.97
CA MET A 82 -48.52 -28.28 35.21
C MET A 82 -49.27 -28.81 33.99
N GLU A 83 -50.43 -28.23 33.70
CA GLU A 83 -51.20 -28.49 32.49
C GLU A 83 -50.47 -27.92 31.24
N PRO A 84 -50.34 -28.67 30.13
CA PRO A 84 -49.68 -28.20 28.91
C PRO A 84 -50.26 -26.90 28.33
N ALA A 85 -51.55 -26.63 28.57
CA ALA A 85 -52.21 -25.39 28.16
C ALA A 85 -51.64 -24.16 28.88
N ALA A 86 -51.25 -24.29 30.16
CA ALA A 86 -50.64 -23.21 30.94
C ALA A 86 -49.26 -22.85 30.38
N LEU A 87 -48.42 -23.86 30.10
CA LEU A 87 -47.12 -23.65 29.46
C LEU A 87 -47.27 -22.98 28.08
N THR A 88 -48.26 -23.39 27.29
CA THR A 88 -48.54 -22.77 25.98
C THR A 88 -48.86 -21.29 26.11
N ALA A 89 -49.64 -20.90 27.13
CA ALA A 89 -49.93 -19.50 27.42
C ALA A 89 -48.68 -18.71 27.85
N MET A 90 -47.81 -19.31 28.68
CA MET A 90 -46.52 -18.72 29.07
C MET A 90 -45.62 -18.47 27.86
N CYS A 91 -45.47 -19.45 26.97
CA CYS A 91 -44.67 -19.32 25.74
C CYS A 91 -45.21 -18.19 24.83
N ARG A 92 -46.53 -18.02 24.72
CA ARG A 92 -47.13 -16.91 23.97
C ARG A 92 -46.82 -15.55 24.61
N GLY A 93 -46.88 -15.46 25.94
CA GLY A 93 -46.50 -14.25 26.68
C GLY A 93 -45.03 -13.88 26.49
N ALA A 94 -44.13 -14.87 26.61
CA ALA A 94 -42.71 -14.67 26.37
C ALA A 94 -42.40 -14.26 24.93
N LYS A 95 -43.08 -14.87 23.95
CA LYS A 95 -42.98 -14.44 22.54
C LYS A 95 -43.40 -12.99 22.35
N ALA A 96 -44.53 -12.57 22.93
CA ALA A 96 -45.00 -11.20 22.85
C ALA A 96 -43.99 -10.21 23.48
N LEU A 97 -43.36 -10.59 24.60
CA LEU A 97 -42.31 -9.81 25.24
C LEU A 97 -41.09 -9.63 24.30
N VAL A 98 -40.63 -10.71 23.66
CA VAL A 98 -39.51 -10.66 22.69
C VAL A 98 -39.87 -9.78 21.49
N ASP A 99 -41.09 -9.91 20.98
CA ASP A 99 -41.55 -9.11 19.83
C ASP A 99 -41.65 -7.61 20.19
N LEU A 100 -42.10 -7.25 21.40
CA LEU A 100 -42.09 -5.88 21.90
C LEU A 100 -40.67 -5.30 22.03
N TYR A 101 -39.71 -6.10 22.52
CA TYR A 101 -38.32 -5.63 22.60
C TYR A 101 -37.68 -5.45 21.24
N ARG A 102 -37.96 -6.35 20.28
CA ARG A 102 -37.48 -6.17 18.90
C ARG A 102 -38.01 -4.89 18.28
N LEU A 103 -39.29 -4.58 18.50
CA LEU A 103 -39.88 -3.33 18.04
C LEU A 103 -39.20 -2.12 18.71
N ALA A 104 -39.02 -2.15 20.03
CA ALA A 104 -38.32 -1.08 20.75
C ALA A 104 -36.88 -0.88 20.27
N ASP A 105 -36.14 -1.96 20.00
CA ASP A 105 -34.77 -1.88 19.47
C ASP A 105 -34.77 -1.28 18.05
N GLN A 106 -35.75 -1.61 17.20
CA GLN A 106 -35.94 -1.02 15.86
C GLN A 106 -36.29 0.47 15.94
N ASP A 107 -37.20 0.86 16.83
CA ASP A 107 -37.58 2.26 17.04
C ASP A 107 -36.38 3.07 17.54
N MET A 108 -35.60 2.53 18.49
CA MET A 108 -34.38 3.18 18.99
C MET A 108 -33.31 3.34 17.90
N GLU A 109 -33.16 2.37 17.01
CA GLU A 109 -32.22 2.49 15.88
C GLU A 109 -32.68 3.55 14.89
N THR A 110 -33.98 3.62 14.62
CA THR A 110 -34.58 4.67 13.79
C THR A 110 -34.30 6.05 14.39
N ILE A 111 -34.56 6.24 15.69
CA ILE A 111 -34.27 7.49 16.40
C ILE A 111 -32.79 7.84 16.33
N ARG A 112 -31.87 6.88 16.56
CA ARG A 112 -30.42 7.15 16.44
C ARG A 112 -30.02 7.57 15.04
N SER A 113 -30.59 6.96 14.01
CA SER A 113 -30.32 7.34 12.62
C SER A 113 -30.79 8.77 12.36
N GLU A 114 -32.00 9.12 12.79
CA GLU A 114 -32.57 10.46 12.66
C GLU A 114 -31.78 11.51 13.45
N GLU A 115 -31.32 11.19 14.66
CA GLU A 115 -30.47 12.06 15.48
C GLU A 115 -29.09 12.28 14.83
N THR A 116 -28.52 11.22 14.24
CA THR A 116 -27.24 11.30 13.51
C THR A 116 -27.39 12.15 12.24
N GLU A 117 -28.49 11.98 11.50
CA GLU A 117 -28.84 12.82 10.36
C GLU A 117 -29.03 14.28 10.75
N GLN A 118 -29.76 14.54 11.84
CA GLN A 118 -29.95 15.90 12.36
C GLN A 118 -28.62 16.54 12.81
N ALA A 119 -27.75 15.79 13.46
CA ALA A 119 -26.42 16.25 13.85
C ALA A 119 -25.55 16.58 12.62
N ALA A 120 -25.55 15.72 11.60
CA ALA A 120 -24.84 15.95 10.35
C ALA A 120 -25.37 17.18 9.59
N ALA A 121 -26.70 17.36 9.55
CA ALA A 121 -27.33 18.54 8.96
C ALA A 121 -26.97 19.84 9.71
N GLY A 122 -26.86 19.78 11.03
CA GLY A 122 -26.43 20.92 11.86
C GLY A 122 -24.99 21.38 11.58
N ILE A 123 -24.09 20.44 11.28
CA ILE A 123 -22.68 20.73 10.98
C ILE A 123 -22.51 21.32 9.57
N THR A 124 -23.26 20.81 8.59
CA THR A 124 -23.07 21.15 7.17
C THR A 124 -23.88 22.37 6.72
N GLY A 125 -24.84 22.85 7.53
CA GLY A 125 -25.69 24.01 7.20
C GLY A 125 -26.64 23.77 6.01
N VAL A 126 -26.60 22.58 5.43
CA VAL A 126 -27.48 22.07 4.38
C VAL A 126 -28.15 20.84 4.97
N ARG A 127 -29.45 20.70 4.77
CA ARG A 127 -30.14 19.45 5.10
C ARG A 127 -29.53 18.39 4.18
N ALA A 128 -28.51 17.68 4.67
CA ALA A 128 -27.80 16.67 3.93
C ALA A 128 -28.82 15.59 3.59
N ASN A 129 -29.39 15.68 2.38
CA ASN A 129 -30.20 14.61 1.86
C ASN A 129 -29.21 13.46 1.63
N LEU A 130 -29.20 12.47 2.52
CA LEU A 130 -28.28 11.33 2.43
C LEU A 130 -28.38 10.67 1.05
N GLU A 131 -29.58 10.59 0.48
CA GLU A 131 -29.81 10.11 -0.88
C GLU A 131 -29.06 10.95 -1.93
N LEU A 132 -28.98 12.27 -1.75
CA LEU A 132 -28.21 13.15 -2.64
C LEU A 132 -26.71 12.91 -2.48
N LEU A 133 -26.21 12.72 -1.25
CA LEU A 133 -24.80 12.42 -1.01
C LEU A 133 -24.41 11.05 -1.59
N GLU A 134 -25.24 10.02 -1.38
CA GLU A 134 -25.07 8.71 -2.01
C GLU A 134 -25.07 8.81 -3.54
N THR A 135 -25.94 9.67 -4.10
CA THR A 135 -25.97 9.92 -5.55
C THR A 135 -24.70 10.65 -6.03
N ILE A 136 -24.21 11.64 -5.27
CA ILE A 136 -22.96 12.35 -5.58
C ILE A 136 -21.76 11.38 -5.53
N ASP A 137 -21.71 10.50 -4.53
CA ASP A 137 -20.67 9.49 -4.39
C ASP A 137 -20.73 8.48 -5.54
N ALA A 138 -21.93 8.02 -5.92
CA ALA A 138 -22.12 7.12 -7.04
C ALA A 138 -21.71 7.75 -8.39
N VAL A 139 -22.04 9.03 -8.60
CA VAL A 139 -21.63 9.77 -9.80
C VAL A 139 -20.11 9.95 -9.81
N SER A 140 -19.51 10.32 -8.68
CA SER A 140 -18.06 10.50 -8.54
C SER A 140 -17.31 9.19 -8.80
N ALA A 141 -17.76 8.08 -8.21
CA ALA A 141 -17.20 6.75 -8.45
C ALA A 141 -17.27 6.34 -9.93
N ARG A 142 -18.39 6.65 -10.61
CA ARG A 142 -18.54 6.38 -12.05
C ARG A 142 -17.62 7.25 -12.91
N GLN A 143 -17.45 8.53 -12.57
CA GLN A 143 -16.50 9.41 -13.25
C GLN A 143 -15.06 8.90 -13.10
N ASP A 144 -14.66 8.49 -11.89
CA ASP A 144 -13.35 7.92 -11.62
C ASP A 144 -13.13 6.61 -12.37
N GLN A 145 -14.15 5.78 -12.49
CA GLN A 145 -14.10 4.56 -13.32
C GLN A 145 -13.85 4.89 -14.79
N TYR A 146 -14.55 5.88 -15.37
CA TYR A 146 -14.33 6.28 -16.76
C TYR A 146 -12.93 6.87 -16.98
N ARG A 147 -12.46 7.72 -16.07
CA ARG A 147 -11.12 8.32 -16.15
C ARG A 147 -10.03 7.26 -16.04
N SER A 148 -10.15 6.34 -15.09
CA SER A 148 -9.17 5.27 -14.89
C SER A 148 -9.13 4.29 -16.07
N GLN A 149 -10.28 3.93 -16.65
CA GLN A 149 -10.33 3.11 -17.85
C GLN A 149 -9.65 3.83 -19.04
N SER A 150 -9.89 5.12 -19.22
CA SER A 150 -9.23 5.92 -20.25
C SER A 150 -7.71 5.93 -20.09
N LEU A 151 -7.19 6.00 -18.85
CA LEU A 151 -5.75 5.87 -18.58
C LEU A 151 -5.21 4.49 -18.98
N VAL A 152 -5.96 3.42 -18.73
CA VAL A 152 -5.59 2.07 -19.17
C VAL A 152 -5.57 1.95 -20.69
N ASP A 153 -6.60 2.47 -21.37
CA ASP A 153 -6.70 2.46 -22.84
C ASP A 153 -5.54 3.23 -23.49
N GLN A 154 -5.09 4.31 -22.85
CA GLN A 154 -3.91 5.10 -23.26
C GLN A 154 -2.56 4.49 -22.84
N ARG A 155 -2.55 3.33 -22.17
CA ARG A 155 -1.36 2.67 -21.61
C ARG A 155 -0.61 3.49 -20.56
N LEU A 156 -1.30 4.43 -19.93
CA LEU A 156 -0.80 5.23 -18.81
C LEU A 156 -1.07 4.55 -17.46
N ALA A 157 -1.95 3.57 -17.43
CA ALA A 157 -2.17 2.70 -16.29
C ALA A 157 -2.32 1.24 -16.74
N GLU A 158 -2.15 0.31 -15.80
CA GLU A 158 -2.36 -1.11 -16.00
C GLU A 158 -3.19 -1.71 -14.87
N LEU A 159 -3.92 -2.79 -15.18
CA LEU A 159 -4.68 -3.57 -14.21
C LEU A 159 -3.77 -4.63 -13.60
N VAL A 160 -3.46 -4.47 -12.32
CA VAL A 160 -2.67 -5.42 -11.53
C VAL A 160 -3.61 -6.31 -10.72
N PRO A 161 -3.58 -7.64 -10.90
CA PRO A 161 -4.38 -8.55 -10.08
C PRO A 161 -4.10 -8.36 -8.58
N SER A 162 -5.16 -8.31 -7.77
CA SER A 162 -5.01 -8.26 -6.32
C SER A 162 -4.50 -9.62 -5.81
N PRO A 163 -3.63 -9.67 -4.78
CA PRO A 163 -3.27 -10.92 -4.12
C PRO A 163 -4.46 -11.59 -3.43
N ASP A 164 -5.51 -10.82 -3.11
CA ASP A 164 -6.76 -11.31 -2.57
C ASP A 164 -7.78 -11.50 -3.72
N PRO A 165 -8.24 -12.74 -4.00
CA PRO A 165 -9.15 -13.03 -5.11
C PRO A 165 -10.54 -12.38 -4.95
N ASP A 166 -10.92 -12.00 -3.72
CA ASP A 166 -12.19 -11.32 -3.45
C ASP A 166 -12.11 -9.81 -3.70
N GLN A 167 -10.91 -9.28 -3.96
CA GLN A 167 -10.70 -7.86 -4.26
C GLN A 167 -10.59 -7.62 -5.77
N PRO A 168 -11.16 -6.50 -6.28
CA PRO A 168 -11.01 -6.14 -7.68
C PRO A 168 -9.52 -5.88 -8.02
N PRO A 169 -9.13 -6.04 -9.30
CA PRO A 169 -7.80 -5.67 -9.75
C PRO A 169 -7.54 -4.18 -9.46
N GLN A 170 -6.31 -3.87 -9.07
CA GLN A 170 -5.89 -2.50 -8.78
C GLN A 170 -5.42 -1.84 -10.08
N ILE A 171 -5.77 -0.57 -10.26
CA ILE A 171 -5.28 0.23 -11.38
C ILE A 171 -4.02 0.95 -10.92
N VAL A 172 -2.88 0.65 -11.53
CA VAL A 172 -1.57 1.19 -11.17
C VAL A 172 -1.02 1.98 -12.34
N LEU A 173 -0.47 3.18 -12.11
CA LEU A 173 0.17 3.96 -13.17
C LEU A 173 1.37 3.20 -13.74
N THR A 174 1.50 3.22 -15.06
CA THR A 174 2.73 2.81 -15.75
C THR A 174 3.82 3.85 -15.54
N GLU A 175 5.04 3.59 -16.00
CA GLU A 175 6.12 4.57 -15.92
C GLU A 175 5.80 5.86 -16.68
N GLU A 176 5.24 5.71 -17.88
CA GLU A 176 4.80 6.86 -18.67
C GLU A 176 3.66 7.61 -17.97
N GLY A 177 2.66 6.89 -17.43
CA GLY A 177 1.58 7.52 -16.66
C GLY A 177 2.09 8.33 -15.47
N ARG A 178 3.02 7.76 -14.70
CA ARG A 178 3.71 8.46 -13.61
C ARG A 178 4.34 9.76 -14.09
N ARG A 179 5.16 9.70 -15.16
CA ARG A 179 5.82 10.87 -15.73
C ARG A 179 4.81 11.95 -16.14
N ARG A 180 3.69 11.57 -16.78
CA ARG A 180 2.64 12.51 -17.19
C ARG A 180 1.89 13.18 -16.04
N PHE A 181 1.82 12.52 -14.88
CA PHE A 181 1.27 13.10 -13.64
C PHE A 181 2.34 13.77 -12.77
N GLY A 182 3.55 14.00 -13.31
CA GLY A 182 4.63 14.69 -12.61
C GLY A 182 5.31 13.86 -11.53
N TYR A 183 5.04 12.56 -11.42
CA TYR A 183 5.84 11.67 -10.59
C TYR A 183 7.18 11.46 -11.26
N ARG A 184 8.25 11.74 -10.51
CA ARG A 184 9.63 11.58 -10.97
C ARG A 184 10.31 10.48 -10.18
N ARG A 185 11.28 9.81 -10.81
CA ARG A 185 12.11 8.82 -10.11
C ARG A 185 12.82 9.51 -8.95
N ALA A 186 12.64 8.97 -7.76
CA ALA A 186 13.42 9.41 -6.62
C ALA A 186 14.89 9.09 -6.91
N CYS A 187 15.77 10.06 -6.73
CA CYS A 187 17.19 9.76 -6.64
C CYS A 187 17.39 9.00 -5.34
N THR A 188 17.50 7.68 -5.40
CA THR A 188 17.54 6.83 -4.20
C THR A 188 18.78 7.06 -3.36
N ILE A 189 19.82 7.66 -3.94
CA ILE A 189 21.07 7.92 -3.24
C ILE A 189 21.01 9.22 -2.45
N THR A 190 21.24 9.10 -1.16
CA THR A 190 21.32 10.18 -0.19
C THR A 190 22.72 10.82 -0.16
N GLN A 191 22.84 12.02 0.41
CA GLN A 191 24.17 12.62 0.64
C GLN A 191 25.03 11.73 1.52
N GLN A 192 24.45 11.16 2.58
CA GLN A 192 25.16 10.33 3.52
C GLN A 192 25.77 9.10 2.83
N GLU A 193 25.01 8.42 1.97
CA GLU A 193 25.54 7.27 1.23
C GLU A 193 26.71 7.67 0.32
N ILE A 194 26.63 8.84 -0.34
CA ILE A 194 27.75 9.36 -1.15
C ILE A 194 28.98 9.64 -0.28
N ASP A 195 28.78 10.24 0.89
CA ASP A 195 29.87 10.53 1.83
C ASP A 195 30.49 9.22 2.36
N ASP A 196 29.67 8.22 2.68
CA ASP A 196 30.11 6.89 3.12
C ASP A 196 30.97 6.22 2.01
N TRP A 197 30.57 6.34 0.74
CA TRP A 197 31.36 5.86 -0.40
C TRP A 197 32.71 6.57 -0.52
N TYR A 198 32.75 7.88 -0.25
CA TYR A 198 34.00 8.63 -0.23
C TYR A 198 34.94 8.16 0.87
N ASP A 199 34.41 7.94 2.07
CA ASP A 199 35.18 7.47 3.22
C ASP A 199 35.76 6.07 2.95
N VAL A 200 34.94 5.14 2.45
CA VAL A 200 35.39 3.80 2.04
C VAL A 200 36.52 3.90 1.01
N LEU A 201 36.35 4.75 -0.02
CA LEU A 201 37.35 4.91 -1.08
C LEU A 201 38.62 5.64 -0.63
N ASP A 202 38.56 6.58 0.31
CA ASP A 202 39.75 7.24 0.83
C ASP A 202 40.52 6.36 1.83
N GLU A 203 39.82 5.52 2.61
CA GLU A 203 40.41 4.48 3.46
C GLU A 203 41.14 3.38 2.63
N THR A 204 40.74 3.15 1.37
CA THR A 204 41.44 2.22 0.46
C THR A 204 42.91 2.57 0.26
N ARG A 205 43.32 3.83 0.49
CA ARG A 205 44.74 4.21 0.44
C ARG A 205 45.57 3.48 1.48
N THR A 206 44.92 2.97 2.52
CA THR A 206 45.51 2.23 3.64
C THR A 206 45.18 0.74 3.62
N ILE A 207 44.03 0.35 3.05
CA ILE A 207 43.54 -1.03 3.04
C ILE A 207 43.46 -1.55 1.59
N SER A 208 44.18 -2.63 1.28
CA SER A 208 44.16 -3.23 -0.04
C SER A 208 42.87 -4.06 -0.24
N PHE A 209 41.92 -3.53 -1.01
CA PHE A 209 40.77 -4.30 -1.50
C PHE A 209 41.22 -5.32 -2.55
N SER A 210 40.57 -6.49 -2.52
CA SER A 210 40.68 -7.47 -3.59
C SER A 210 40.13 -6.92 -4.91
N ILE A 211 40.47 -7.57 -6.02
CA ILE A 211 39.98 -7.18 -7.35
C ILE A 211 38.46 -7.36 -7.42
N ASP A 212 37.93 -8.42 -6.82
CA ASP A 212 36.51 -8.76 -6.84
C ASP A 212 35.68 -7.73 -6.06
N GLU A 213 36.13 -7.33 -4.87
CA GLU A 213 35.45 -6.28 -4.07
C GLU A 213 35.40 -4.96 -4.82
N ARG A 214 36.50 -4.55 -5.48
CA ARG A 214 36.49 -3.33 -6.31
C ARG A 214 35.54 -3.45 -7.49
N HIS A 215 35.45 -4.62 -8.10
CA HIS A 215 34.52 -4.86 -9.22
C HIS A 215 33.06 -4.70 -8.78
N GLU A 216 32.69 -5.27 -7.62
CA GLU A 216 31.35 -5.13 -7.04
C GLU A 216 31.03 -3.66 -6.73
N MET A 217 31.95 -2.93 -6.09
CA MET A 217 31.79 -1.49 -5.83
C MET A 217 31.58 -0.68 -7.11
N VAL A 218 32.36 -0.95 -8.16
CA VAL A 218 32.21 -0.28 -9.46
C VAL A 218 30.85 -0.58 -10.08
N GLN A 219 30.37 -1.83 -10.02
CA GLN A 219 29.05 -2.18 -10.54
C GLN A 219 27.92 -1.42 -9.81
N GLU A 220 28.03 -1.30 -8.48
CA GLU A 220 27.05 -0.55 -7.69
C GLU A 220 27.06 0.94 -8.03
N LEU A 221 28.25 1.56 -8.12
CA LEU A 221 28.40 2.96 -8.54
C LEU A 221 27.89 3.21 -9.97
N VAL A 222 28.10 2.27 -10.90
CA VAL A 222 27.54 2.34 -12.26
C VAL A 222 26.01 2.32 -12.21
N ALA A 223 25.41 1.46 -11.38
CA ALA A 223 23.96 1.39 -11.23
C ALA A 223 23.39 2.70 -10.64
N ILE A 224 24.04 3.25 -9.61
CA ILE A 224 23.70 4.56 -9.03
C ILE A 224 23.82 5.66 -10.10
N HIS A 225 24.92 5.70 -10.83
CA HIS A 225 25.16 6.69 -11.88
C HIS A 225 24.07 6.64 -12.97
N SER A 226 23.71 5.43 -13.43
CA SER A 226 22.60 5.22 -14.37
C SER A 226 21.28 5.74 -13.81
N ASN A 227 20.98 5.48 -12.54
CA ASN A 227 19.74 5.97 -11.92
C ASN A 227 19.69 7.50 -11.85
N VAL A 228 20.82 8.17 -11.56
CA VAL A 228 20.91 9.64 -11.54
C VAL A 228 20.74 10.21 -12.95
N LEU A 229 21.34 9.57 -13.96
CA LEU A 229 21.16 9.96 -15.37
C LEU A 229 19.69 9.85 -15.80
N ASP A 230 19.04 8.72 -15.53
CA ASP A 230 17.64 8.51 -15.85
C ASP A 230 16.75 9.55 -15.16
N ALA A 231 16.99 9.84 -13.87
CA ALA A 231 16.24 10.85 -13.13
C ALA A 231 16.44 12.27 -13.72
N ARG A 232 17.63 12.56 -14.26
CA ARG A 232 17.93 13.82 -14.94
C ARG A 232 17.26 13.91 -16.31
N GLU A 233 17.26 12.84 -17.10
CA GLU A 233 16.54 12.79 -18.37
C GLU A 233 15.05 13.05 -18.15
N ASP A 234 14.49 12.45 -17.10
CA ASP A 234 13.10 12.67 -16.66
C ASP A 234 12.82 14.11 -16.18
N LEU A 235 13.86 14.89 -15.82
CA LEU A 235 13.71 16.33 -15.58
C LEU A 235 13.53 17.13 -16.87
N THR A 236 14.21 16.72 -17.94
CA THR A 236 14.22 17.45 -19.21
C THR A 236 12.96 17.21 -20.05
N LEU A 237 12.32 16.06 -19.85
CA LEU A 237 11.04 15.74 -20.48
C LEU A 237 9.93 16.21 -19.54
N GLU A 238 9.28 17.34 -19.87
CA GLU A 238 8.01 17.72 -19.26
C GLU A 238 6.87 17.20 -20.14
N PRO A 239 6.41 15.95 -19.95
CA PRO A 239 5.31 15.44 -20.74
C PRO A 239 4.04 16.26 -20.44
N SER A 240 3.26 16.53 -21.49
CA SER A 240 1.95 17.12 -21.32
C SER A 240 1.06 16.19 -20.50
N PRO A 241 0.33 16.70 -19.48
CA PRO A 241 -0.57 15.88 -18.67
C PRO A 241 -1.64 15.20 -19.55
N PRO A 242 -2.16 14.04 -19.13
CA PRO A 242 -3.20 13.35 -19.88
C PRO A 242 -4.49 14.18 -19.86
N THR A 243 -5.30 14.07 -20.91
CA THR A 243 -6.56 14.80 -21.01
C THR A 243 -7.69 14.02 -20.33
N ASP A 244 -8.53 14.71 -19.55
CA ASP A 244 -9.73 14.15 -18.95
C ASP A 244 -10.73 13.82 -20.07
N PRO A 245 -11.15 12.55 -20.24
CA PRO A 245 -12.08 12.17 -21.29
C PRO A 245 -13.46 12.84 -21.17
N LEU A 246 -13.84 13.33 -19.99
CA LEU A 246 -15.14 13.95 -19.74
C LEU A 246 -15.15 15.45 -20.04
N THR A 247 -14.03 16.14 -19.78
CA THR A 247 -13.98 17.61 -19.82
C THR A 247 -13.06 18.16 -20.91
N GLY A 248 -12.18 17.32 -21.47
CA GLY A 248 -11.14 17.76 -22.40
C GLY A 248 -10.03 18.58 -21.74
N GLN A 249 -10.04 18.76 -20.42
CA GLN A 249 -9.04 19.52 -19.67
C GLN A 249 -7.85 18.63 -19.26
N PRO A 250 -6.66 19.18 -19.05
CA PRO A 250 -5.53 18.42 -18.52
C PRO A 250 -5.82 17.89 -17.10
N MET A 251 -5.57 16.61 -16.87
CA MET A 251 -5.64 15.98 -15.55
C MET A 251 -4.30 16.16 -14.84
N ILE A 252 -4.30 17.01 -13.82
CA ILE A 252 -3.10 17.29 -13.01
C ILE A 252 -2.89 16.19 -11.96
N GLU A 253 -3.98 15.58 -11.49
CA GLU A 253 -3.95 14.51 -10.49
C GLU A 253 -4.60 13.24 -11.04
N PRO A 254 -4.07 12.06 -10.69
CA PRO A 254 -4.70 10.80 -11.07
C PRO A 254 -6.04 10.62 -10.31
N PRO A 255 -7.04 9.92 -10.89
CA PRO A 255 -8.28 9.59 -10.20
C PRO A 255 -8.02 8.83 -8.88
N ALA A 256 -8.89 8.98 -7.88
CA ALA A 256 -8.66 8.43 -6.54
C ALA A 256 -8.49 6.89 -6.50
N CYS A 257 -9.06 6.18 -7.48
CA CYS A 257 -8.92 4.73 -7.62
C CYS A 257 -7.60 4.26 -8.26
N VAL A 258 -6.78 5.19 -8.77
CA VAL A 258 -5.52 4.89 -9.47
C VAL A 258 -4.33 5.10 -8.54
N LYS A 259 -3.52 4.05 -8.35
CA LYS A 259 -2.32 4.11 -7.51
C LYS A 259 -1.09 4.48 -8.34
N ALA A 260 -0.26 5.40 -7.86
CA ALA A 260 0.95 5.80 -8.57
C ALA A 260 2.04 4.71 -8.59
N SER A 261 2.15 3.92 -7.51
CA SER A 261 3.13 2.84 -7.40
C SER A 261 2.72 1.86 -6.29
N LEU A 262 3.20 0.62 -6.41
CA LEU A 262 3.20 -0.37 -5.33
C LEU A 262 4.52 -0.35 -4.53
N THR A 263 5.51 0.42 -4.96
CA THR A 263 6.87 0.49 -4.40
C THR A 263 7.30 1.93 -4.09
N THR A 264 8.20 2.11 -3.12
CA THR A 264 8.67 3.41 -2.60
C THR A 264 9.64 4.17 -3.52
N LYS A 265 9.78 3.78 -4.79
CA LYS A 265 10.83 4.29 -5.70
C LYS A 265 10.53 5.68 -6.32
N TYR A 266 9.36 6.25 -6.05
CA TYR A 266 8.93 7.52 -6.63
C TYR A 266 8.57 8.50 -5.53
N ASP A 267 9.07 9.73 -5.66
CA ASP A 267 8.69 10.83 -4.80
C ASP A 267 7.38 11.45 -5.27
N ALA A 268 6.66 12.07 -4.34
CA ALA A 268 5.50 12.88 -4.67
C ALA A 268 5.92 14.02 -5.64
N PRO A 269 5.01 14.51 -6.51
CA PRO A 269 5.33 15.55 -7.49
C PRO A 269 6.00 16.80 -6.91
N SER A 270 5.71 17.12 -5.64
CA SER A 270 6.28 18.27 -4.92
C SER A 270 7.67 18.05 -4.32
N ALA A 271 8.15 16.81 -4.26
CA ALA A 271 9.43 16.44 -3.65
C ALA A 271 10.54 16.16 -4.68
N ALA A 272 10.30 16.43 -5.96
CA ALA A 272 11.26 16.18 -7.01
C ALA A 272 12.54 17.02 -6.82
N PRO A 273 13.74 16.41 -6.92
CA PRO A 273 15.00 17.13 -6.85
C PRO A 273 15.13 18.14 -7.99
N THR A 274 15.78 19.28 -7.71
CA THR A 274 16.08 20.27 -8.76
C THR A 274 17.12 19.73 -9.75
N ALA A 275 17.13 20.27 -10.97
CA ALA A 275 18.13 19.91 -11.97
C ALA A 275 19.57 20.12 -11.46
N GLU A 276 19.80 21.22 -10.73
CA GLU A 276 21.07 21.53 -10.08
C GLU A 276 21.47 20.47 -9.05
N PHE A 277 20.52 19.97 -8.25
CA PHE A 277 20.78 18.90 -7.29
C PHE A 277 21.21 17.62 -7.99
N LEU A 278 20.50 17.20 -9.05
CA LEU A 278 20.86 15.99 -9.81
C LEU A 278 22.20 16.14 -10.54
N GLU A 279 22.51 17.33 -11.07
CA GLU A 279 23.80 17.61 -11.71
C GLU A 279 24.95 17.52 -10.69
N ASN A 280 24.78 18.06 -9.49
CA ASN A 280 25.75 17.92 -8.41
C ASN A 280 25.96 16.45 -8.02
N ARG A 281 24.86 15.68 -7.85
CA ARG A 281 24.91 14.24 -7.57
C ARG A 281 25.64 13.46 -8.66
N LEU A 282 25.35 13.75 -9.92
CA LEU A 282 25.99 13.09 -11.05
C LEU A 282 27.49 13.32 -11.06
N ASN A 283 27.93 14.55 -10.77
CA ASN A 283 29.35 14.90 -10.66
C ASN A 283 30.03 14.17 -9.50
N GLN A 284 29.40 14.07 -8.33
CA GLN A 284 29.92 13.34 -7.16
C GLN A 284 30.06 11.84 -7.45
N VAL A 285 29.03 11.21 -8.01
CA VAL A 285 29.07 9.77 -8.35
C VAL A 285 30.08 9.50 -9.47
N SER A 286 30.22 10.40 -10.44
CA SER A 286 31.26 10.30 -11.48
C SER A 286 32.65 10.32 -10.86
N ASP A 287 32.93 11.22 -9.92
CA ASP A 287 34.21 11.31 -9.22
C ASP A 287 34.49 10.04 -8.38
N LEU A 288 33.50 9.52 -7.66
CA LEU A 288 33.59 8.23 -6.95
C LEU A 288 33.95 7.08 -7.90
N LEU A 289 33.29 7.01 -9.07
CA LEU A 289 33.55 5.99 -10.07
C LEU A 289 34.98 6.10 -10.64
N PHE A 290 35.46 7.33 -10.89
CA PHE A 290 36.86 7.56 -11.27
C PHE A 290 37.85 7.15 -10.18
N LYS A 291 37.55 7.41 -8.90
CA LYS A 291 38.38 6.97 -7.77
C LYS A 291 38.40 5.44 -7.63
N ALA A 292 37.25 4.79 -7.74
CA ALA A 292 37.08 3.33 -7.59
C ALA A 292 37.80 2.53 -8.68
N MET A 293 37.78 3.02 -9.93
CA MET A 293 38.58 2.44 -11.02
C MET A 293 40.09 2.65 -10.84
N GLY A 294 40.51 3.44 -9.84
CA GLY A 294 41.89 3.75 -9.55
C GLY A 294 42.54 4.66 -10.60
N LYS A 295 43.74 5.18 -10.30
CA LYS A 295 44.61 5.85 -11.27
C LYS A 295 45.16 4.89 -12.33
N ASP A 296 44.43 3.84 -12.71
CA ASP A 296 44.85 2.95 -13.78
C ASP A 296 44.83 3.64 -15.15
N ARG A 297 44.43 4.92 -15.24
CA ARG A 297 44.82 5.73 -16.39
C ARG A 297 46.35 5.83 -16.56
N ALA A 298 47.13 5.86 -15.47
CA ALA A 298 48.59 5.87 -15.56
C ALA A 298 49.18 4.47 -15.85
N ALA A 299 48.49 3.39 -15.47
CA ALA A 299 48.88 2.02 -15.80
C ALA A 299 48.45 1.60 -17.21
N MET A 300 47.25 1.98 -17.67
CA MET A 300 46.77 1.82 -19.04
C MET A 300 47.53 2.70 -20.04
N VAL A 301 47.88 3.94 -19.68
CA VAL A 301 48.77 4.76 -20.54
C VAL A 301 50.17 4.14 -20.63
N ARG A 302 50.72 3.59 -19.53
CA ARG A 302 52.01 2.87 -19.57
C ARG A 302 51.97 1.53 -20.32
N LEU A 303 50.84 0.83 -20.31
CA LEU A 303 50.64 -0.38 -21.12
C LEU A 303 50.50 -0.03 -22.61
N ASN A 304 49.82 1.06 -22.95
CA ASN A 304 49.77 1.57 -24.33
C ASN A 304 51.11 2.17 -24.82
N GLU A 305 51.98 2.66 -23.93
CA GLU A 305 53.35 3.09 -24.28
C GLU A 305 54.34 1.93 -24.43
N LEU A 306 53.98 0.71 -23.99
CA LEU A 306 54.80 -0.50 -24.13
C LEU A 306 54.41 -1.38 -25.33
N ASP A 307 53.27 -1.07 -25.97
CA ASP A 307 52.78 -1.71 -27.20
C ASP A 307 52.89 -0.76 -28.41
N ASP A 308 54.03 -0.11 -28.58
CA ASP A 308 54.44 0.51 -29.85
C ASP A 308 55.33 -0.49 -30.62
N PRO A 309 54.79 -1.54 -31.28
CA PRO A 309 55.54 -2.23 -32.31
C PRO A 309 55.62 -1.27 -33.50
N ASP A 310 56.83 -0.77 -33.71
CA ASP A 310 57.32 0.08 -34.80
C ASP A 310 57.17 -0.54 -36.22
N ASP A 311 56.15 -1.38 -36.44
CA ASP A 311 55.91 -2.12 -37.68
C ASP A 311 54.47 -1.92 -38.16
N ASN A 312 54.18 -0.75 -38.75
CA ASN A 312 53.08 -0.65 -39.71
C ASN A 312 53.57 -0.12 -41.06
N PRO A 313 53.73 -0.98 -42.08
CA PRO A 313 54.06 -0.55 -43.43
C PRO A 313 52.85 0.16 -44.07
N SER A 314 53.13 1.32 -44.66
CA SER A 314 52.18 2.15 -45.40
C SER A 314 51.40 1.37 -46.47
N PRO A 315 50.08 1.52 -46.56
CA PRO A 315 49.35 1.27 -47.79
C PRO A 315 49.09 2.60 -48.50
N GLN A 316 49.81 2.82 -49.61
CA GLN A 316 49.33 3.68 -50.68
C GLN A 316 48.14 2.99 -51.36
N GLY A 317 47.01 3.67 -51.56
CA GLY A 317 45.91 3.08 -52.32
C GLY A 317 44.62 3.88 -52.31
N GLU A 318 44.58 4.92 -53.13
CA GLU A 318 43.47 5.30 -54.02
C GLU A 318 42.03 5.38 -53.47
N ALA A 319 41.53 6.62 -53.42
CA ALA A 319 40.10 6.93 -53.45
C ALA A 319 39.52 6.70 -54.86
N PRO A 320 38.30 6.17 -54.94
CA PRO A 320 37.26 6.79 -55.76
C PRO A 320 35.97 6.89 -54.92
N GLY A 321 35.20 7.96 -54.97
CA GLY A 321 34.45 8.37 -56.15
C GLY A 321 33.04 8.69 -55.64
N SER A 322 32.66 9.95 -55.80
CA SER A 322 31.31 10.49 -55.63
C SER A 322 30.29 9.76 -56.47
N ASP A 323 29.08 9.53 -55.94
CA ASP A 323 27.79 9.52 -56.67
C ASP A 323 26.65 9.54 -55.62
N LEU A 324 25.85 10.62 -55.53
CA LEU A 324 24.55 10.81 -56.20
C LEU A 324 23.48 9.76 -55.83
N ALA A 325 22.48 10.16 -55.02
CA ALA A 325 21.03 9.95 -55.26
C ALA A 325 20.22 10.39 -54.02
N THR A 326 19.42 11.46 -54.08
CA THR A 326 18.03 11.56 -54.57
C THR A 326 17.02 11.50 -53.41
N ALA A 327 16.38 12.65 -53.18
CA ALA A 327 15.26 12.84 -52.28
C ALA A 327 14.00 12.11 -52.79
N ALA A 328 13.29 11.44 -51.88
CA ALA A 328 11.94 10.95 -52.11
C ALA A 328 10.98 11.65 -51.12
N THR A 329 10.30 12.68 -51.63
CA THR A 329 9.07 13.23 -51.05
C THR A 329 7.92 12.24 -51.25
N VAL A 330 7.32 11.77 -50.16
CA VAL A 330 6.02 11.08 -50.21
C VAL A 330 4.99 11.98 -49.52
N SER A 331 4.20 12.64 -50.36
CA SER A 331 2.87 13.16 -50.03
C SER A 331 1.87 12.02 -50.11
N THR A 332 1.09 11.81 -49.06
CA THR A 332 -0.24 11.19 -49.16
C THR A 332 -1.18 11.82 -48.15
N SER A 333 -2.03 12.70 -48.67
CA SER A 333 -3.29 13.13 -48.08
C SER A 333 -4.30 11.99 -48.08
N ALA A 334 -5.08 11.85 -47.00
CA ALA A 334 -6.35 11.13 -46.97
C ALA A 334 -7.18 11.80 -45.86
N GLU A 335 -8.08 12.73 -46.21
CA GLU A 335 -9.53 12.49 -46.40
C GLU A 335 -10.22 11.90 -45.16
N THR A 336 -10.71 12.80 -44.31
CA THR A 336 -11.70 12.56 -43.26
C THR A 336 -13.11 12.81 -43.81
N PRO A 337 -14.06 11.86 -43.72
CA PRO A 337 -15.47 12.15 -43.96
C PRO A 337 -16.15 12.59 -42.67
N HIS A 338 -16.62 13.85 -42.65
CA HIS A 338 -17.59 14.35 -41.68
C HIS A 338 -18.92 13.63 -41.87
N SER A 339 -19.44 13.00 -40.81
CA SER A 339 -20.82 12.55 -40.72
C SER A 339 -21.56 13.44 -39.73
N GLU A 340 -22.51 14.23 -40.23
CA GLU A 340 -23.49 14.96 -39.42
C GLU A 340 -24.52 13.98 -38.83
N PRO A 341 -24.94 14.14 -37.56
CA PRO A 341 -26.10 13.43 -37.03
C PRO A 341 -27.40 14.18 -37.37
N SER A 342 -28.36 13.46 -37.96
CA SER A 342 -29.76 13.88 -38.07
C SER A 342 -30.50 13.65 -36.74
N PRO A 343 -31.31 14.60 -36.25
CA PRO A 343 -32.08 14.44 -35.02
C PRO A 343 -33.43 13.75 -35.26
N PRO A 344 -33.96 13.08 -34.22
CA PRO A 344 -35.34 13.30 -33.79
C PRO A 344 -35.45 13.99 -32.43
#